data_AF-A0A8T2EF57-F1
#
_entry.id   AF-A0A8T2EF57-F1
#
_cell.length_a   1.000
_cell.length_b   1.000
_cell.length_c   1.000
_cell.angle_alpha   90.00
_cell.angle_beta   90.00
_cell.angle_gamma   90.00
#
_symmetry.space_group_name_H-M   'P 1'
#
loop_
_entity.id
_entity.type
_entity.pdbx_description
1 polymer ?
#
loop_
_entity_poly.entity_id
_entity_poly.type
_entity_poly.pdbx_seq_one_letter_code
_entity_poly.pdbx_strand_id
1 'polypeptide(L)'
;MLPQRLKKAITDNPKKLGNLIDLVNLPSTLRDFVGQSQISRLGCFMRVWSYIKTNNLQDPKNKNVVICDEKLKSILLGKQRVELVDLPSLIKLHFPKEQKKNSQKI
;
A
#
# COMPACT_ATOMS: atom_id res chain seq x y z
N MET A 1 7.29 -13.04 -4.14
CA MET A 1 6.57 -13.79 -3.07
C MET A 1 5.89 -12.84 -2.08
N LEU A 2 4.61 -13.08 -1.81
CA LEU A 2 3.77 -12.35 -0.84
C LEU A 2 4.22 -12.64 0.60
N PRO A 3 4.25 -11.64 1.52
CA PRO A 3 4.53 -11.87 2.94
C PRO A 3 3.57 -12.92 3.53
N GLN A 4 4.08 -13.89 4.29
CA GLN A 4 3.28 -15.00 4.84
C GLN A 4 2.09 -14.51 5.69
N ARG A 5 2.26 -13.39 6.40
CA ARG A 5 1.18 -12.75 7.19
C ARG A 5 0.01 -12.29 6.33
N LEU A 6 0.29 -11.87 5.10
CA LEU A 6 -0.74 -11.45 4.17
C LEU A 6 -1.49 -12.66 3.59
N LYS A 7 -0.78 -13.75 3.26
CA LYS A 7 -1.41 -15.01 2.84
C LYS A 7 -2.40 -15.53 3.88
N LYS A 8 -2.01 -15.51 5.16
CA LYS A 8 -2.86 -15.99 6.26
C LYS A 8 -4.12 -15.14 6.46
N ALA A 9 -4.04 -13.84 6.24
CA ALA A 9 -5.19 -12.93 6.35
C ALA A 9 -6.21 -13.06 5.18
N ILE A 10 -5.78 -13.59 4.02
CA ILE A 10 -6.64 -13.79 2.84
C ILE A 10 -7.55 -15.01 3.01
N THR A 11 -7.07 -16.06 3.70
CA THR A 11 -7.81 -17.31 3.89
C THR A 11 -8.89 -17.24 4.98
N ASP A 12 -8.74 -16.36 5.97
CA ASP A 12 -9.58 -16.38 7.19
C ASP A 12 -10.86 -15.52 7.09
N ASN A 13 -10.94 -14.52 6.19
CA ASN A 13 -12.09 -13.61 6.18
C ASN A 13 -12.42 -12.99 4.79
N PRO A 14 -13.40 -13.53 4.04
CA PRO A 14 -13.70 -13.10 2.67
C PRO A 14 -14.24 -11.66 2.58
N LYS A 15 -14.96 -11.18 3.61
CA LYS A 15 -15.46 -9.80 3.66
C LYS A 15 -14.33 -8.78 3.81
N LYS A 16 -13.27 -9.16 4.52
CA LYS A 16 -12.07 -8.31 4.69
C LYS A 16 -11.22 -8.28 3.43
N LEU A 17 -11.24 -9.36 2.63
CA LEU A 17 -10.62 -9.40 1.31
C LEU A 17 -11.31 -8.43 0.34
N GLY A 18 -12.65 -8.38 0.32
CA GLY A 18 -13.43 -7.46 -0.51
C GLY A 18 -12.98 -6.00 -0.37
N ASN A 19 -12.84 -5.52 0.87
CA ASN A 19 -12.38 -4.15 1.12
C ASN A 19 -10.90 -3.94 0.72
N LEU A 20 -10.06 -4.99 0.70
CA LEU A 20 -8.65 -4.89 0.33
C LEU A 20 -8.41 -4.90 -1.19
N ILE A 21 -9.35 -5.48 -1.94
CA ILE A 21 -9.35 -5.54 -3.42
C ILE A 21 -10.17 -4.41 -4.06
N ASP A 22 -10.94 -3.66 -3.28
CA ASP A 22 -11.71 -2.52 -3.76
C ASP A 22 -10.81 -1.46 -4.40
N LEU A 23 -11.17 -1.03 -5.61
CA LEU A 23 -10.42 -0.13 -6.47
C LEU A 23 -10.80 1.32 -6.12
N VAL A 24 -9.87 2.07 -5.54
CA VAL A 24 -10.11 3.50 -5.27
C VAL A 24 -9.41 4.36 -6.31
N ASN A 25 -9.97 5.56 -6.54
CA ASN A 25 -9.28 6.59 -7.31
C ASN A 25 -8.03 7.05 -6.56
N LEU A 26 -6.88 6.97 -7.22
CA LEU A 26 -5.61 7.37 -6.63
C LEU A 26 -5.43 8.89 -6.68
N PRO A 27 -4.87 9.52 -5.63
CA PRO A 27 -4.32 10.86 -5.73
C PRO A 27 -3.20 10.90 -6.78
N SER A 28 -2.98 12.05 -7.41
CA SER A 28 -2.04 12.25 -8.52
C SER A 28 -0.67 11.61 -8.25
N THR A 29 -0.11 11.83 -7.06
CA THR A 29 1.19 11.29 -6.65
C THR A 29 1.27 9.76 -6.75
N LEU A 30 0.21 9.04 -6.36
CA LEU A 30 0.15 7.58 -6.46
C LEU A 30 -0.07 7.11 -7.90
N ARG A 31 -0.83 7.88 -8.69
CA ARG A 31 -1.07 7.57 -10.11
C ARG A 31 0.22 7.61 -10.92
N ASP A 32 1.07 8.61 -10.70
CA ASP A 32 2.39 8.72 -11.37
C ASP A 32 3.33 7.56 -10.98
N PHE A 33 3.30 7.14 -9.72
CA PHE A 33 4.14 6.03 -9.27
C PHE A 33 3.67 4.66 -9.77
N VAL A 34 2.35 4.42 -9.75
CA VAL A 34 1.76 3.14 -10.11
C VAL A 34 1.56 3.01 -11.62
N GLY A 35 1.31 4.13 -12.32
CA GLY A 35 0.94 4.18 -13.74
C GLY A 35 -0.52 3.79 -14.00
N GLN A 36 -1.37 3.77 -12.97
CA GLN A 36 -2.78 3.38 -13.07
C GLN A 36 -3.66 4.41 -12.36
N SER A 37 -4.86 4.66 -12.91
CA SER A 37 -5.83 5.60 -12.34
C SER A 37 -6.48 5.08 -11.06
N GLN A 38 -6.60 3.75 -10.96
CA GLN A 38 -7.22 3.05 -9.84
C GLN A 38 -6.34 1.87 -9.42
N ILE A 39 -6.23 1.65 -8.13
CA ILE A 39 -5.59 0.45 -7.57
C ILE A 39 -6.27 0.09 -6.26
N SER A 40 -6.21 -1.19 -5.91
CA SER A 40 -6.63 -1.64 -4.60
C SER A 40 -5.55 -1.39 -3.54
N ARG A 41 -5.94 -1.33 -2.28
CA ARG A 41 -4.99 -1.20 -1.15
C ARG A 41 -3.91 -2.27 -1.20
N LEU A 42 -4.33 -3.50 -1.50
CA LEU A 42 -3.45 -4.65 -1.63
C LEU A 42 -2.51 -4.49 -2.83
N GLY A 43 -3.04 -4.09 -3.98
CA GLY A 43 -2.27 -3.85 -5.19
C GLY A 43 -1.20 -2.77 -4.97
N CYS A 44 -1.56 -1.67 -4.31
CA CYS A 44 -0.65 -0.59 -3.99
C CYS A 44 0.49 -1.07 -3.10
N PHE A 45 0.18 -1.84 -2.05
CA PHE A 45 1.20 -2.46 -1.20
C PHE A 45 2.14 -3.36 -1.99
N MET A 46 1.61 -4.20 -2.89
CA MET A 46 2.45 -5.04 -3.74
C MET A 46 3.36 -4.24 -4.66
N ARG A 47 2.84 -3.16 -5.23
CA ARG A 47 3.60 -2.33 -6.16
C ARG A 47 4.76 -1.63 -5.44
N VAL A 48 4.47 -1.01 -4.30
CA VAL A 48 5.49 -0.37 -3.43
C VAL A 48 6.52 -1.40 -2.97
N TRP A 49 6.08 -2.57 -2.49
CA TRP A 49 6.98 -3.63 -2.04
C TRP A 49 7.88 -4.18 -3.15
N SER A 50 7.31 -4.39 -4.35
CA SER A 50 8.09 -4.81 -5.51
C SER A 50 9.13 -3.76 -5.89
N TYR A 51 8.76 -2.48 -5.88
CA TYR A 51 9.68 -1.38 -6.17
C TYR A 51 10.83 -1.32 -5.17
N ILE A 52 10.56 -1.45 -3.87
CA ILE A 52 11.59 -1.48 -2.81
C ILE A 52 12.61 -2.59 -3.08
N LYS A 53 12.14 -3.77 -3.47
CA LYS A 53 13.02 -4.92 -3.75
C LYS A 53 13.82 -4.74 -5.03
N THR A 54 13.18 -4.34 -6.12
CA THR A 54 13.84 -4.16 -7.42
C THR A 54 14.92 -3.07 -7.34
N ASN A 55 14.69 -2.02 -6.56
CA ASN A 55 15.65 -0.92 -6.38
C ASN A 55 16.59 -1.11 -5.18
N ASN A 56 16.55 -2.27 -4.51
CA ASN A 56 17.38 -2.58 -3.34
C ASN A 56 17.34 -1.49 -2.24
N LEU A 57 16.16 -0.93 -1.99
CA LEU A 57 15.95 0.18 -1.04
C LEU A 57 15.89 -0.28 0.42
N GLN A 58 16.20 -1.54 0.73
CA GLN A 58 16.28 -2.01 2.11
C GLN A 58 17.63 -1.62 2.70
N ASP A 59 17.64 -1.20 3.97
CA ASP A 59 18.88 -0.88 4.66
C ASP A 59 19.73 -2.16 4.80
N PRO A 60 21.01 -2.13 4.36
CA PRO A 60 21.88 -3.31 4.40
C PRO A 60 22.21 -3.76 5.84
N LYS A 61 22.16 -2.84 6.81
CA LYS A 61 22.37 -3.12 8.23
C LYS A 61 21.09 -3.59 8.92
N ASN A 62 19.93 -3.08 8.49
CA ASN A 62 18.63 -3.49 9.04
C ASN A 62 17.58 -3.70 7.94
N LYS A 63 17.37 -4.96 7.55
CA LYS A 63 16.39 -5.33 6.50
C LYS A 63 14.94 -4.97 6.83
N ASN A 64 14.63 -4.57 8.07
CA ASN A 64 13.31 -4.06 8.47
C ASN A 64 13.11 -2.58 8.15
N VAL A 65 14.18 -1.85 7.80
CA VAL A 65 14.15 -0.45 7.44
C VAL A 65 14.27 -0.31 5.92
N VAL A 66 13.46 0.58 5.36
CA VAL A 66 13.50 0.97 3.95
C VAL A 66 14.03 2.40 3.87
N ILE A 67 15.05 2.59 3.04
CA ILE A 67 15.63 3.87 2.68
C ILE A 67 14.84 4.39 1.48
N CYS A 68 13.96 5.35 1.72
CA CYS A 68 13.09 5.89 0.70
C CYS A 68 13.90 6.75 -0.28
N ASP A 69 13.78 6.46 -1.58
CA ASP A 69 14.21 7.36 -2.65
C ASP A 69 13.19 8.50 -2.82
N GLU A 70 13.45 9.43 -3.75
CA GLU A 70 12.56 10.57 -3.98
C GLU A 70 11.13 10.14 -4.34
N LYS A 71 11.00 9.07 -5.14
CA LYS A 71 9.69 8.51 -5.52
C LYS A 71 8.98 7.89 -4.33
N LEU A 72 9.65 7.05 -3.54
CA LEU A 72 9.05 6.44 -2.35
C LEU A 72 8.69 7.50 -1.31
N LYS A 73 9.50 8.55 -1.15
CA LYS A 73 9.21 9.66 -0.23
C LYS A 73 7.87 10.30 -0.57
N SER A 74 7.62 10.61 -1.84
CA SER A 74 6.33 11.20 -2.26
C SER A 74 5.13 10.32 -1.92
N ILE A 75 5.31 8.99 -1.90
CA ILE A 75 4.27 8.03 -1.50
C ILE A 75 4.25 7.81 0.02
N LEU A 76 5.35 7.95 0.74
CA LEU A 76 5.43 7.63 2.17
C LEU A 76 5.45 8.89 3.04
N LEU A 77 4.69 9.92 2.63
CA LEU A 77 4.52 11.19 3.36
C LEU A 77 5.84 11.94 3.59
N GLY A 78 6.76 11.87 2.63
CA GLY A 78 8.07 12.50 2.69
C GLY A 78 9.08 11.80 3.60
N LYS A 79 8.72 10.66 4.23
CA LYS A 79 9.63 9.96 5.16
C LYS A 79 10.83 9.40 4.43
N GLN A 80 12.03 9.79 4.88
CA GLN A 80 13.29 9.33 4.31
C GLN A 80 13.63 7.89 4.70
N ARG A 81 13.20 7.46 5.89
CA ARG A 81 13.30 6.08 6.36
C ARG A 81 11.96 5.64 6.91
N VAL A 82 11.54 4.44 6.55
CA VAL A 82 10.33 3.83 7.10
C VAL A 82 10.61 2.41 7.52
N GLU A 83 9.94 1.94 8.57
CA GLU A 83 9.97 0.53 8.90
C GLU A 83 8.92 -0.24 8.09
N LEU A 84 9.22 -1.50 7.79
CA LEU A 84 8.32 -2.39 7.06
C LEU A 84 6.98 -2.63 7.78
N VAL A 85 6.96 -2.49 9.11
CA VAL A 85 5.75 -2.59 9.93
C VAL A 85 4.81 -1.40 9.72
N ASP A 86 5.34 -0.21 9.43
CA ASP A 86 4.56 1.00 9.19
C ASP A 86 4.06 1.11 7.76
N LEU A 87 4.70 0.41 6.82
CA LEU A 87 4.36 0.43 5.40
C LEU A 87 2.86 0.19 5.11
N PRO A 88 2.18 -0.84 5.66
CA PRO A 88 0.74 -1.00 5.47
C PRO A 88 -0.10 0.14 6.07
N SER A 89 0.35 0.74 7.19
CA SER A 89 -0.33 1.88 7.82
C SER A 89 -0.18 3.16 7.00
N LEU A 90 1.02 3.42 6.47
CA LEU A 90 1.30 4.55 5.59
C LEU A 90 0.51 4.45 4.29
N ILE A 91 0.50 3.26 3.67
CA ILE A 91 -0.32 3.03 2.47
C ILE A 91 -1.79 3.27 2.79
N LYS A 92 -2.31 2.71 3.90
CA LYS A 92 -3.70 2.90 4.31
C LYS A 92 -4.09 4.38 4.42
N LEU A 93 -3.16 5.29 4.74
CA LEU A 93 -3.48 6.72 4.84
C LEU A 93 -3.85 7.36 3.49
N HIS A 94 -3.34 6.81 2.38
CA HIS A 94 -3.72 7.26 1.02
C HIS A 94 -5.10 6.83 0.58
N PHE A 95 -5.66 5.83 1.27
CA PHE A 95 -6.97 5.27 0.96
C PHE A 95 -7.90 5.77 2.06
N PRO A 96 -8.64 6.88 1.85
CA PRO A 96 -9.59 7.36 2.84
C PRO A 96 -10.49 6.19 3.24
N LYS A 97 -10.74 6.05 4.56
CA LYS A 97 -11.70 5.06 5.06
C LYS A 97 -12.96 5.24 4.24
N GLU A 98 -13.43 4.19 3.58
CA GLU A 98 -14.64 4.23 2.77
C GLU A 98 -15.70 5.05 3.49
N GLN A 99 -16.06 6.19 2.90
CA GLN A 99 -17.34 6.75 3.21
C GLN A 99 -18.32 5.68 2.80
N LYS A 100 -18.99 5.06 3.78
CA LYS A 100 -20.23 4.34 3.54
C LYS A 100 -21.07 5.28 2.69
N LYS A 101 -21.17 5.03 1.38
CA LYS A 101 -22.28 5.57 0.62
C LYS A 101 -23.50 4.93 1.26
N ASN A 102 -24.20 5.73 2.07
CA ASN A 102 -25.57 5.48 2.48
C ASN A 102 -26.32 5.17 1.18
N SER A 103 -26.46 3.88 0.86
CA SER A 103 -27.44 3.45 -0.12
C SER A 103 -28.78 3.52 0.59
N GLN A 104 -29.35 4.72 0.59
CA GLN A 104 -30.78 4.88 0.64
C GLN A 104 -31.38 4.07 -0.52
N LYS A 105 -32.20 3.08 -0.18
CA LYS A 105 -33.33 2.63 -0.99
C LYS A 105 -34.50 2.71 -0.01
N ILE A 106 -35.22 3.84 0.01
CA ILE A 106 -36.49 4.08 -0.70
C ILE A 106 -37.43 2.89 -0.51
#